data_AF-A0A838NKK1-F1
#
_entry.id   AF-A0A838NKK1-F1
#
_cell.length_a   1.000
_cell.length_b   1.000
_cell.length_c   1.000
_cell.angle_alpha   90.00
_cell.angle_beta   90.00
_cell.angle_gamma   90.00
#
_symmetry.space_group_name_H-M   'P 1'
#
loop_
_entity.id
_entity.type
_entity.pdbx_description
1 polymer ?
#
loop_
_entity_poly.entity_id
_entity_poly.type
_entity_poly.pdbx_seq_one_letter_code
_entity_poly.pdbx_strand_id
1 'polypeptide(L)'
;RPVVVFSYLNPILRYGLERFLRDAGDLGVAGLLLTDLPAGSDARVEDAVRTSSLDLIRLLAPTTRPARLKAAADGAEGFVYLVARLGVTGASEALAADLADSVGRVRQATTLPVAVGFGISSPEQAAAVARIADGVVVGSALVTVLGRDGVAASRKFLAELRAGLDRSTAAA
;
A
#
# COMPACT_ATOMS: atom_id res chain seq x y z
N ARG A 1 -4.74 -15.65 -4.46
CA ARG A 1 -3.97 -14.53 -3.85
C ARG A 1 -4.84 -13.29 -3.98
N PRO A 2 -4.99 -12.46 -2.93
CA PRO A 2 -5.83 -11.27 -3.03
C PRO A 2 -5.29 -10.34 -4.11
N VAL A 3 -6.19 -9.77 -4.91
CA VAL A 3 -5.88 -8.75 -5.92
C VAL A 3 -6.51 -7.45 -5.45
N VAL A 4 -5.73 -6.37 -5.42
CA VAL A 4 -6.20 -5.03 -5.10
C VAL A 4 -6.08 -4.18 -6.36
N VAL A 5 -7.18 -3.54 -6.76
CA VAL A 5 -7.15 -2.56 -7.86
C VAL A 5 -6.63 -1.24 -7.32
N PHE A 6 -5.54 -0.74 -7.90
CA PHE A 6 -4.96 0.55 -7.57
C PHE A 6 -5.22 1.51 -8.74
N SER A 7 -6.09 2.50 -8.56
CA SER A 7 -6.56 3.39 -9.63
C SER A 7 -6.75 4.83 -9.15
N TYR A 8 -6.95 5.74 -10.10
CA TYR A 8 -7.66 7.00 -9.87
C TYR A 8 -9.17 6.76 -9.88
N LEU A 9 -9.95 7.67 -9.28
CA LEU A 9 -11.41 7.59 -9.21
C LEU A 9 -12.08 7.82 -10.57
N ASN A 10 -11.58 8.76 -11.38
CA ASN A 10 -12.23 9.13 -12.64
C ASN A 10 -12.44 7.95 -13.62
N PRO A 11 -11.47 7.05 -13.88
CA PRO A 11 -11.71 5.84 -14.67
C PRO A 11 -12.85 4.96 -14.16
N ILE A 12 -12.99 4.81 -12.84
CA ILE A 12 -14.04 4.02 -12.20
C ILE A 12 -15.41 4.68 -12.44
N LEU A 13 -15.50 6.00 -12.24
CA LEU A 13 -16.73 6.76 -12.49
C LEU A 13 -17.15 6.71 -13.97
N ARG A 14 -16.19 6.77 -14.88
CA ARG A 14 -16.44 6.64 -16.33
C ARG A 14 -16.95 5.26 -16.72
N TYR A 15 -16.50 4.21 -16.03
CA TYR A 15 -17.02 2.86 -16.20
C TYR A 15 -18.42 2.68 -15.58
N GLY A 16 -18.71 3.46 -14.53
CA GLY A 16 -19.89 3.36 -13.67
C GLY A 16 -19.53 2.67 -12.37
N LEU A 17 -19.66 3.37 -11.24
CA LEU A 17 -19.19 2.91 -9.92
C LEU A 17 -19.82 1.58 -9.51
N GLU A 18 -21.15 1.50 -9.53
CA GLU A 18 -21.89 0.33 -9.09
C GLU A 18 -21.63 -0.86 -10.02
N ARG A 19 -21.43 -0.60 -11.31
CA ARG A 19 -21.05 -1.63 -12.29
C ARG A 19 -19.64 -2.13 -12.02
N PHE A 20 -18.67 -1.23 -11.84
CA PHE A 20 -17.29 -1.59 -11.52
C PHE A 20 -17.22 -2.47 -10.28
N LEU A 21 -17.91 -2.08 -9.20
CA LEU A 21 -17.88 -2.81 -7.94
C LEU A 21 -18.44 -4.24 -8.07
N ARG A 22 -19.54 -4.40 -8.81
CA ARG A 22 -20.08 -5.75 -9.10
C ARG A 22 -19.13 -6.57 -9.95
N ASP A 23 -18.71 -6.04 -11.10
CA ASP A 23 -17.86 -6.77 -12.04
C ASP A 23 -16.50 -7.14 -11.40
N ALA A 24 -15.92 -6.25 -10.58
CA ALA A 24 -14.70 -6.52 -9.83
C ALA A 24 -14.92 -7.59 -8.73
N GLY A 25 -16.05 -7.52 -8.01
CA GLY A 25 -16.42 -8.51 -7.01
C GLY A 25 -16.60 -9.91 -7.61
N ASP A 26 -17.29 -10.01 -8.75
CA ASP A 26 -17.51 -11.26 -9.48
C ASP A 26 -16.20 -11.89 -9.98
N LEU A 27 -15.18 -11.07 -10.24
CA LEU A 27 -13.83 -11.49 -10.62
C LEU A 27 -12.92 -11.82 -9.43
N GLY A 28 -13.41 -11.67 -8.19
CA GLY A 28 -12.66 -11.96 -6.98
C GLY A 28 -11.59 -10.90 -6.63
N VAL A 29 -11.78 -9.65 -7.06
CA VAL A 29 -10.99 -8.52 -6.55
C VAL A 29 -11.29 -8.35 -5.07
N ALA A 30 -10.23 -8.32 -4.25
CA ALA A 30 -10.34 -8.28 -2.79
C ALA A 30 -10.44 -6.84 -2.26
N GLY A 31 -9.95 -5.85 -2.99
CA GLY A 31 -9.96 -4.47 -2.52
C GLY A 31 -9.73 -3.43 -3.61
N LEU A 32 -10.04 -2.19 -3.25
CA LEU A 32 -9.90 -1.02 -4.10
C LEU A 32 -9.12 0.06 -3.35
N LEU A 33 -8.07 0.57 -4.00
CA LEU A 33 -7.30 1.73 -3.55
C LEU A 33 -7.46 2.84 -4.59
N LEU A 34 -7.99 3.98 -4.15
CA LEU A 34 -8.14 5.19 -4.96
C LEU A 34 -7.12 6.25 -4.54
N THR A 35 -6.21 6.62 -5.45
CA THR A 35 -5.11 7.58 -5.17
C THR A 35 -5.62 8.98 -4.81
N ASP A 36 -6.76 9.36 -5.37
CA ASP A 36 -7.33 10.70 -5.40
C ASP A 36 -8.67 10.81 -4.67
N LEU A 37 -9.00 9.84 -3.80
CA LEU A 37 -10.14 9.88 -2.89
C LEU A 37 -9.69 10.03 -1.41
N PRO A 38 -9.43 11.26 -0.94
CA PRO A 38 -9.19 11.51 0.49
C PRO A 38 -10.35 11.05 1.36
N ALA A 39 -10.06 10.60 2.58
CA ALA A 39 -11.09 10.20 3.54
C ALA A 39 -12.12 11.32 3.79
N GLY A 40 -13.40 10.98 3.62
CA GLY A 40 -14.52 11.88 3.83
C GLY A 40 -14.76 12.89 2.72
N SER A 41 -14.05 12.83 1.58
CA SER A 41 -14.28 13.76 0.48
C SER A 41 -15.50 13.43 -0.36
N ASP A 42 -15.91 12.16 -0.42
CA ASP A 42 -17.11 11.71 -1.13
C ASP A 42 -17.72 10.50 -0.42
N ALA A 43 -18.66 10.77 0.50
CA ALA A 43 -19.33 9.73 1.27
C ALA A 43 -20.09 8.74 0.37
N ARG A 44 -20.65 9.19 -0.75
CA ARG A 44 -21.40 8.30 -1.65
C ARG A 44 -20.48 7.25 -2.26
N VAL A 45 -19.30 7.65 -2.74
CA VAL A 45 -18.33 6.71 -3.29
C VAL A 45 -17.82 5.78 -2.20
N GLU A 46 -17.44 6.33 -1.04
CA GLU A 46 -16.91 5.52 0.07
C GLU A 46 -17.93 4.49 0.57
N ASP A 47 -19.19 4.90 0.76
CA ASP A 47 -20.27 4.02 1.21
C ASP A 47 -20.56 2.91 0.19
N ALA A 48 -20.53 3.25 -1.11
CA ALA A 48 -20.71 2.26 -2.17
C ALA A 48 -19.61 1.19 -2.16
N VAL A 49 -18.34 1.58 -1.94
CA VAL A 49 -17.24 0.62 -1.83
C VAL A 49 -17.39 -0.25 -0.58
N ARG A 50 -17.61 0.35 0.60
CA ARG A 50 -17.73 -0.39 1.87
C ARG A 50 -18.96 -1.31 1.96
N THR A 51 -19.99 -1.03 1.17
CA THR A 51 -21.17 -1.92 1.07
C THR A 51 -21.05 -2.96 -0.05
N SER A 52 -19.95 -2.92 -0.81
CA SER A 52 -19.60 -3.95 -1.79
C SER A 52 -18.80 -5.09 -1.15
N SER A 53 -18.33 -6.03 -1.97
CA SER A 53 -17.42 -7.10 -1.52
C SER A 53 -15.94 -6.73 -1.51
N LEU A 54 -15.58 -5.48 -1.85
CA LEU A 54 -14.20 -5.01 -1.94
C LEU A 54 -13.84 -4.18 -0.71
N ASP A 55 -12.70 -4.51 -0.08
CA ASP A 55 -12.12 -3.69 0.98
C ASP A 55 -11.70 -2.30 0.45
N LEU A 56 -12.10 -1.23 1.13
CA LEU A 56 -11.59 0.12 0.87
C LEU A 56 -10.19 0.29 1.49
N ILE A 57 -9.15 0.08 0.70
CA ILE A 57 -7.75 0.25 1.10
C ILE A 57 -7.42 1.75 1.13
N ARG A 58 -6.93 2.25 2.28
CA ARG A 58 -6.57 3.67 2.43
C ARG A 58 -5.08 3.91 2.27
N LEU A 59 -4.78 4.97 1.51
CA LEU A 59 -3.43 5.48 1.32
C LEU A 59 -3.17 6.65 2.29
N LEU A 60 -2.10 6.54 3.07
CA LEU A 60 -1.63 7.57 4.00
C LEU A 60 -0.21 8.00 3.65
N ALA A 61 0.16 9.22 4.02
CA ALA A 61 1.52 9.73 3.94
C ALA A 61 2.03 10.15 5.33
N PRO A 62 3.35 10.21 5.55
CA PRO A 62 3.93 10.73 6.80
C PRO A 62 3.42 12.13 7.17
N THR A 63 3.09 12.95 6.17
CA THR A 63 2.58 14.32 6.33
C THR A 63 1.07 14.39 6.62
N THR A 64 0.36 13.26 6.68
CA THR A 64 -1.05 13.24 7.03
C THR A 64 -1.25 13.77 8.44
N ARG A 65 -2.08 14.81 8.58
CA ARG A 65 -2.41 15.43 9.88
C ARG A 65 -3.22 14.46 10.75
N PRO A 66 -3.10 14.50 12.09
CA PRO A 66 -3.77 13.56 13.00
C PRO A 66 -5.28 13.40 12.77
N ALA A 67 -6.00 14.50 12.56
CA ALA A 67 -7.46 14.46 12.31
C ALA A 67 -7.82 13.67 11.03
N ARG A 68 -7.03 13.83 9.95
CA ARG A 68 -7.24 13.08 8.70
C ARG A 68 -6.78 11.64 8.81
N LEU A 69 -5.77 11.37 9.61
CA LEU A 69 -5.27 10.03 9.87
C LEU A 69 -6.37 9.20 10.54
N LYS A 70 -7.02 9.72 11.59
CA LYS A 70 -8.15 9.03 12.23
C LYS A 70 -9.33 8.81 11.29
N ALA A 71 -9.74 9.83 10.54
CA ALA A 71 -10.85 9.70 9.59
C ALA A 71 -10.58 8.64 8.51
N ALA A 72 -9.33 8.58 8.02
CA ALA A 72 -8.93 7.55 7.07
C ALA A 72 -8.87 6.15 7.69
N ALA A 73 -8.36 6.04 8.92
CA ALA A 73 -8.28 4.77 9.65
C ALA A 73 -9.65 4.18 9.98
N ASP A 74 -10.62 5.01 10.39
CA ASP A 74 -11.96 4.57 10.79
C ASP A 74 -12.77 3.99 9.60
N GLY A 75 -12.48 4.43 8.38
CA GLY A 75 -13.15 3.97 7.14
C GLY A 75 -12.26 3.13 6.22
N ALA A 76 -11.15 2.59 6.74
CA ALA A 76 -10.28 1.67 6.01
C ALA A 76 -10.69 0.21 6.27
N GLU A 77 -10.49 -0.64 5.28
CA GLU A 77 -10.67 -2.09 5.36
C GLU A 77 -9.44 -2.80 4.78
N GLY A 78 -9.28 -4.09 5.06
CA GLY A 78 -8.14 -4.88 4.61
C GLY A 78 -6.82 -4.47 5.27
N PHE A 79 -6.16 -3.43 4.75
CA PHE A 79 -4.90 -2.88 5.28
C PHE A 79 -4.78 -1.38 4.97
N VAL A 80 -3.86 -0.71 5.66
CA VAL A 80 -3.50 0.67 5.36
C VAL A 80 -2.19 0.70 4.58
N TYR A 81 -2.17 1.40 3.45
CA TYR A 81 -0.96 1.65 2.67
C TYR A 81 -0.33 2.99 3.09
N LEU A 82 0.77 2.94 3.85
CA LEU A 82 1.62 4.11 4.10
C LEU A 82 2.64 4.30 2.96
N VAL A 83 2.48 5.36 2.17
CA VAL A 83 3.47 5.78 1.17
C VAL A 83 4.51 6.70 1.81
N ALA A 84 5.75 6.23 1.94
CA ALA A 84 6.79 6.96 2.63
C ALA A 84 8.04 7.13 1.77
N ARG A 85 8.43 8.38 1.48
CA ARG A 85 9.70 8.63 0.80
C ARG A 85 10.86 8.13 1.66
N LEU A 86 11.49 7.03 1.27
CA LEU A 86 12.88 6.76 1.62
C LEU A 86 13.69 7.93 1.05
N GLY A 87 14.43 8.64 1.90
CA GLY A 87 15.03 9.95 1.59
C GLY A 87 15.67 9.99 0.21
N VAL A 88 15.23 10.92 -0.64
CA VAL A 88 15.86 11.17 -1.94
C VAL A 88 17.04 12.11 -1.76
N THR A 89 18.21 11.65 -2.24
CA THR A 89 19.52 12.32 -2.44
C THR A 89 20.45 12.48 -1.23
N GLY A 90 21.63 11.87 -1.34
CA GLY A 90 22.88 12.33 -0.73
C GLY A 90 23.15 12.02 0.75
N ALA A 91 22.16 11.63 1.55
CA ALA A 91 22.38 11.39 2.98
C ALA A 91 21.71 10.09 3.45
N SER A 92 22.57 9.08 3.65
CA SER A 92 22.39 7.85 4.42
C SER A 92 21.35 6.84 3.93
N GLU A 93 21.83 5.60 3.76
CA GLU A 93 21.08 4.34 3.64
C GLU A 93 20.24 4.01 4.88
N ALA A 94 20.22 4.89 5.88
CA ALA A 94 19.31 4.80 7.00
C ALA A 94 17.87 4.99 6.50
N LEU A 95 17.06 3.94 6.66
CA LEU A 95 15.61 4.03 6.71
C LEU A 95 15.25 5.33 7.47
N ALA A 96 14.56 6.27 6.83
CA ALA A 96 14.31 7.59 7.42
C ALA A 96 13.83 7.38 8.86
N ALA A 97 14.51 7.99 9.86
CA ALA A 97 14.15 7.83 11.27
C ALA A 97 12.64 8.06 11.50
N ASP A 98 12.07 8.96 10.71
CA ASP A 98 10.65 9.33 10.65
C ASP A 98 9.70 8.19 10.21
N LEU A 99 10.19 7.12 9.59
CA LEU A 99 9.35 6.03 9.10
C LEU A 99 8.80 5.19 10.25
N ALA A 100 9.64 4.83 11.23
CA ALA A 100 9.19 4.08 12.41
C ALA A 100 8.13 4.86 13.18
N ASP A 101 8.36 6.17 13.39
CA ASP A 101 7.40 7.07 14.03
C ASP A 101 6.10 7.20 13.21
N SER A 102 6.20 7.28 11.88
CA SER A 102 5.03 7.35 11.01
C SER A 102 4.20 6.06 11.05
N VAL A 103 4.84 4.89 11.04
CA VAL A 103 4.14 3.62 11.20
C VAL A 103 3.51 3.53 12.60
N GLY A 104 4.23 3.95 13.65
CA GLY A 104 3.71 4.01 15.02
C GLY A 104 2.46 4.88 15.14
N ARG A 105 2.45 6.07 14.55
CA ARG A 105 1.28 6.96 14.51
C ARG A 105 0.08 6.34 13.79
N VAL A 106 0.31 5.62 12.69
CA VAL A 106 -0.77 4.92 11.97
C VAL A 106 -1.32 3.77 12.82
N ARG A 107 -0.46 2.96 13.43
CA ARG A 107 -0.85 1.85 14.33
C ARG A 107 -1.64 2.32 15.55
N GLN A 108 -1.43 3.54 16.04
CA GLN A 108 -2.23 4.12 17.12
C GLN A 108 -3.67 4.45 16.71
N ALA A 109 -3.95 4.56 15.42
CA ALA A 109 -5.27 4.93 14.92
C ALA A 109 -6.06 3.78 14.30
N THR A 110 -5.43 2.63 14.04
CA THR A 110 -6.09 1.46 13.44
C THR A 110 -5.52 0.15 13.97
N THR A 111 -6.34 -0.88 13.99
CA THR A 111 -5.91 -2.27 14.22
C THR A 111 -5.57 -3.01 12.93
N LEU A 112 -5.75 -2.38 11.77
CA LEU A 112 -5.43 -2.97 10.47
C LEU A 112 -3.91 -3.09 10.27
N PRO A 113 -3.46 -4.11 9.51
CA PRO A 113 -2.07 -4.19 9.09
C PRO A 113 -1.62 -2.93 8.34
N VAL A 114 -0.40 -2.49 8.59
CA VAL A 114 0.21 -1.35 7.90
C VAL A 114 1.23 -1.86 6.89
N ALA A 115 0.93 -1.68 5.61
CA ALA A 115 1.86 -1.96 4.52
C ALA A 115 2.59 -0.67 4.13
N VAL A 116 3.92 -0.72 4.08
CA VAL A 116 4.75 0.41 3.68
C VAL A 116 5.24 0.20 2.25
N GLY A 117 5.11 1.25 1.45
CA GLY A 117 5.69 1.28 0.12
C GLY A 117 6.42 2.57 -0.16
N PHE A 118 7.26 2.51 -1.20
CA PHE A 118 8.04 3.57 -1.86
C PHE A 118 9.55 3.35 -1.74
N GLY A 119 10.22 3.23 -2.90
CA GLY A 119 11.69 3.16 -3.01
C GLY A 119 12.33 1.83 -2.63
N ILE A 120 11.56 0.77 -2.38
CA ILE A 120 12.09 -0.54 -2.00
C ILE A 120 12.54 -1.29 -3.25
N SER A 121 13.86 -1.47 -3.37
CA SER A 121 14.52 -2.10 -4.52
C SER A 121 15.57 -3.14 -4.14
N SER A 122 15.82 -3.38 -2.85
CA SER A 122 16.74 -4.42 -2.40
C SER A 122 16.17 -5.29 -1.27
N PRO A 123 16.65 -6.54 -1.10
CA PRO A 123 16.26 -7.40 0.01
C PRO A 123 16.53 -6.79 1.38
N GLU A 124 17.60 -6.02 1.53
CA GLU A 124 18.00 -5.36 2.78
C GLU A 124 17.00 -4.25 3.15
N GLN A 125 16.57 -3.46 2.17
CA GLN A 125 15.52 -2.46 2.36
C GLN A 125 14.19 -3.12 2.74
N ALA A 126 13.81 -4.20 2.04
CA ALA A 126 12.60 -4.94 2.35
C ALA A 126 12.62 -5.50 3.79
N ALA A 127 13.74 -6.11 4.19
CA ALA A 127 13.95 -6.59 5.55
C ALA A 127 13.90 -5.47 6.60
N ALA A 128 14.52 -4.32 6.32
CA ALA A 128 14.51 -3.17 7.22
C ALA A 128 13.09 -2.64 7.47
N VAL A 129 12.26 -2.58 6.42
CA VAL A 129 10.85 -2.17 6.53
C VAL A 129 10.03 -3.21 7.29
N ALA A 130 10.26 -4.51 7.05
CA ALA A 130 9.54 -5.59 7.71
C ALA A 130 9.75 -5.65 9.23
N ARG A 131 10.81 -5.02 9.76
CA ARG A 131 11.01 -4.89 11.21
C ARG A 131 10.05 -3.91 11.88
N ILE A 132 9.43 -2.99 11.13
CA ILE A 132 8.58 -1.92 11.68
C ILE A 132 7.14 -1.94 11.13
N ALA A 133 6.91 -2.56 9.97
CA ALA A 133 5.62 -2.63 9.29
C ALA A 133 5.15 -4.07 9.07
N ASP A 134 3.85 -4.26 8.90
CA ASP A 134 3.25 -5.59 8.69
C ASP A 134 3.36 -6.06 7.23
N GLY A 135 3.67 -5.16 6.31
CA GLY A 135 3.80 -5.46 4.88
C GLY A 135 4.73 -4.51 4.12
N VAL A 136 5.20 -4.99 2.97
CA VAL A 136 6.08 -4.26 2.05
C VAL A 136 5.43 -4.20 0.67
N VAL A 137 5.34 -2.99 0.10
CA VAL A 137 4.80 -2.74 -1.24
C VAL A 137 5.92 -2.33 -2.19
N VAL A 138 6.08 -3.09 -3.29
CA VAL A 138 7.11 -2.87 -4.32
C VAL A 138 6.45 -2.58 -5.66
N GLY A 139 6.64 -1.35 -6.15
CA GLY A 139 6.09 -0.87 -7.43
C GLY A 139 7.18 -0.59 -8.45
N SER A 140 7.78 0.61 -8.39
CA SER A 140 8.67 1.12 -9.43
C SER A 140 9.85 0.21 -9.76
N ALA A 141 10.50 -0.40 -8.75
CA ALA A 141 11.61 -1.33 -8.99
C ALA A 141 11.19 -2.56 -9.79
N LEU A 142 10.01 -3.12 -9.50
CA LEU A 142 9.46 -4.26 -10.23
C LEU A 142 9.14 -3.88 -11.68
N VAL A 143 8.51 -2.72 -11.91
CA VAL A 143 8.21 -2.20 -13.25
C VAL A 143 9.50 -1.99 -14.06
N THR A 144 10.53 -1.42 -13.44
CA THR A 144 11.84 -1.21 -14.09
C THR A 144 12.48 -2.53 -14.50
N VAL A 145 12.56 -3.52 -13.60
CA VAL A 145 13.12 -4.85 -13.92
C VAL A 145 12.29 -5.53 -15.00
N LEU A 146 10.97 -5.45 -14.92
CA LEU A 146 10.09 -6.04 -15.94
C LEU A 146 10.30 -5.43 -17.32
N GLY A 147 10.37 -4.09 -17.40
CA GLY A 147 10.55 -3.39 -18.66
C GLY A 147 11.93 -3.60 -19.28
N ARG A 148 12.97 -3.72 -18.45
CA ARG A 148 14.36 -3.89 -18.93
C ARG A 148 14.73 -5.34 -19.23
N ASP A 149 14.38 -6.25 -18.31
CA ASP A 149 14.95 -7.61 -18.26
C ASP A 149 13.87 -8.70 -18.38
N GLY A 150 12.58 -8.33 -18.46
CA GLY A 150 11.47 -9.24 -18.71
C GLY A 150 11.01 -10.06 -17.49
N VAL A 151 10.01 -10.91 -17.73
CA VAL A 151 9.25 -11.62 -16.67
C VAL A 151 10.14 -12.54 -15.82
N ALA A 152 11.12 -13.21 -16.41
CA ALA A 152 12.01 -14.12 -15.68
C ALA A 152 12.86 -13.37 -14.64
N ALA A 153 13.41 -12.21 -15.03
CA ALA A 153 14.16 -11.34 -14.13
C ALA A 153 13.28 -10.76 -13.03
N SER A 154 12.05 -10.31 -13.35
CA SER A 154 11.10 -9.83 -12.35
C SER A 154 10.75 -10.90 -11.31
N ARG A 155 10.58 -12.15 -11.73
CA ARG A 155 10.34 -13.28 -10.81
C ARG A 155 11.53 -13.50 -9.88
N LYS A 156 12.75 -13.49 -10.42
CA LYS A 156 13.98 -13.63 -9.62
C LYS A 156 14.11 -12.49 -8.61
N PHE A 157 13.92 -11.25 -9.06
CA PHE A 157 13.92 -10.06 -8.21
C PHE A 157 12.93 -10.18 -7.03
N LEU A 158 11.67 -10.56 -7.30
CA LEU A 158 10.69 -10.76 -6.23
C LEU A 158 11.06 -11.90 -5.27
N ALA A 159 11.69 -12.97 -5.76
CA ALA A 159 12.16 -14.06 -4.92
C ALA A 159 13.29 -13.62 -3.98
N GLU A 160 14.22 -12.78 -4.46
CA GLU A 160 15.28 -12.20 -3.64
C GLU A 160 14.73 -11.30 -2.53
N LEU A 161 13.75 -10.45 -2.87
CA LEU A 161 13.06 -9.62 -1.87
C LEU A 161 12.34 -10.48 -0.82
N ARG A 162 11.63 -11.52 -1.24
CA ARG A 162 10.96 -12.46 -0.32
C ARG A 162 11.96 -13.13 0.62
N ALA A 163 13.09 -13.60 0.11
CA ALA A 163 14.13 -14.20 0.93
C ALA A 163 14.71 -13.21 1.96
N GLY A 164 14.83 -11.92 1.61
CA GLY A 164 15.19 -10.86 2.56
C GLY A 164 14.18 -10.72 3.70
N LEU A 165 12.89 -10.73 3.37
CA LEU A 165 11.80 -10.66 4.35
C LEU A 165 11.80 -11.89 5.29
N ASP A 166 11.95 -13.10 4.75
CA ASP A 166 11.94 -14.34 5.53
C ASP A 166 13.09 -14.42 6.54
N ARG A 167 14.28 -13.94 6.15
CA ARG A 167 15.44 -13.87 7.07
C ARG A 167 15.21 -12.88 8.22
N SER A 168 14.50 -11.78 7.96
CA SER A 168 14.19 -10.80 9.00
C SER A 168 13.21 -11.35 10.04
N THR A 169 12.20 -12.11 9.60
CA THR A 169 11.22 -12.72 10.51
C THR A 169 11.80 -13.86 11.33
N ALA A 170 12.82 -14.55 10.82
CA ALA A 170 13.52 -15.61 11.56
C ALA A 170 14.49 -15.09 12.63
N ALA A 171 14.84 -13.80 12.58
CA ALA A 171 15.81 -13.15 13.47
C ALA A 171 15.16 -12.29 14.57
N ALA A 172 13.83 -12.20 14.60
CA ALA A 172 13.02 -11.46 15.58
C ALA A 172 12.27 -12.45 16.48
#